data_AF-A0A366XLL3-F1
#
_entry.id   AF-A0A366XLL3-F1
#
_cell.length_a   1.000
_cell.length_b   1.000
_cell.length_c   1.000
_cell.angle_alpha   90.00
_cell.angle_beta   90.00
_cell.angle_gamma   90.00
#
_symmetry.space_group_name_H-M   'P 1'
#
loop_
_entity.id
_entity.type
_entity.pdbx_description
1 polymer ?
#
loop_
_entity_poly.entity_id
_entity_poly.type
_entity_poly.pdbx_seq_one_letter_code
_entity_poly.pdbx_strand_id
1 'polypeptide(L)'
;MVGKSSSATDKYVVIGKDGHIKVVESKDNLLPGEIVVETLKSGSLALNTSVESGDTNSDIPLVVEDIVKAVAQGDDPTELGEEYATAAGEQLGSSLTSSGTIERSGAELLASTFFETAGLDSEQSDTKDLPEVHRSSDIDSSNSTALIYGDDAGAVQEDVTLTTGGNLTVADPDAGEAVFQPQTDVQDGNWGTFSIDADGNWTYEL
;
A
#
# COMPACT_ATOMS: atom_id res chain seq x y z
N MET A 1 -41.02 -53.40 -18.37
CA MET A 1 -39.55 -53.21 -18.43
C MET A 1 -39.30 -51.74 -18.12
N VAL A 2 -38.78 -51.43 -16.93
CA VAL A 2 -38.58 -50.04 -16.47
C VAL A 2 -37.43 -49.40 -17.24
N GLY A 3 -37.66 -48.20 -17.76
CA GLY A 3 -36.70 -47.44 -18.57
C GLY A 3 -35.50 -46.98 -17.76
N LYS A 4 -34.33 -46.96 -18.41
CA LYS A 4 -33.08 -46.45 -17.83
C LYS A 4 -33.24 -44.96 -17.52
N SER A 5 -33.16 -44.61 -16.25
CA SER A 5 -33.05 -43.26 -15.71
C SER A 5 -31.83 -42.58 -16.34
N SER A 6 -32.03 -41.47 -17.04
CA SER A 6 -30.96 -40.52 -17.34
C SER A 6 -30.59 -39.85 -16.02
N SER A 7 -29.45 -40.23 -15.43
CA SER A 7 -28.92 -39.54 -14.26
C SER A 7 -28.57 -38.11 -14.67
N ALA A 8 -29.27 -37.13 -14.08
CA ALA A 8 -28.88 -35.74 -14.12
C ALA A 8 -27.57 -35.59 -13.34
N THR A 9 -26.43 -35.52 -14.04
CA THR A 9 -25.13 -35.29 -13.40
C THR A 9 -24.96 -33.80 -13.11
N ASP A 10 -24.73 -33.46 -11.85
CA ASP A 10 -24.36 -32.10 -11.44
C ASP A 10 -23.03 -31.69 -12.10
N LYS A 11 -23.00 -30.52 -12.72
CA LYS A 11 -21.79 -29.94 -13.33
C LYS A 11 -21.21 -28.87 -12.42
N TYR A 12 -19.90 -28.67 -12.46
CA TYR A 12 -19.20 -27.73 -11.59
C TYR A 12 -18.41 -26.72 -12.40
N VAL A 13 -18.53 -25.43 -12.08
CA VAL A 13 -17.72 -24.35 -12.66
C VAL A 13 -16.46 -24.19 -11.80
N VAL A 14 -15.31 -24.21 -12.46
CA VAL A 14 -13.99 -24.27 -11.83
C VAL A 14 -13.10 -23.17 -12.39
N ILE A 15 -12.36 -22.49 -11.52
CA ILE A 15 -11.36 -21.50 -11.91
C ILE A 15 -9.96 -22.06 -11.64
N GLY A 16 -9.10 -22.02 -12.66
CA GLY A 16 -7.69 -22.37 -12.56
C GLY A 16 -6.83 -21.24 -11.99
N LYS A 17 -5.60 -21.57 -11.55
CA LYS A 17 -4.61 -20.61 -11.02
C LYS A 17 -4.21 -19.49 -11.99
N ASP A 18 -4.50 -19.67 -13.27
CA ASP A 18 -4.26 -18.74 -14.37
C ASP A 18 -5.50 -17.89 -14.71
N GLY A 19 -6.59 -18.06 -13.95
CA GLY A 19 -7.85 -17.36 -14.15
C GLY A 19 -8.75 -18.00 -15.22
N HIS A 20 -8.33 -19.09 -15.87
CA HIS A 20 -9.18 -19.76 -16.86
C HIS A 20 -10.33 -20.51 -16.18
N ILE A 21 -11.53 -20.34 -16.73
CA ILE A 21 -12.76 -20.97 -16.24
C ILE A 21 -13.08 -22.21 -17.07
N LYS A 22 -13.39 -23.33 -16.41
CA LYS A 22 -13.82 -24.58 -17.06
C LYS A 22 -15.02 -25.19 -16.34
N VAL A 23 -15.80 -26.01 -17.05
CA VAL A 23 -16.90 -26.79 -16.49
C VAL A 23 -16.50 -28.26 -16.43
N VAL A 24 -16.65 -28.90 -15.27
CA VAL A 24 -16.33 -30.31 -15.04
C VAL A 24 -17.53 -31.10 -14.55
N GLU A 25 -17.57 -32.39 -14.86
CA GLU A 25 -18.67 -33.30 -14.48
C GLU A 25 -18.42 -34.03 -13.14
N SER A 26 -17.23 -33.87 -12.54
CA SER A 26 -16.91 -34.32 -11.19
C SER A 26 -15.81 -33.45 -10.55
N LYS A 27 -15.82 -33.37 -9.22
CA LYS A 27 -14.78 -32.74 -8.40
C LYS A 27 -13.50 -33.58 -8.28
N ASP A 28 -13.54 -34.85 -8.70
CA ASP A 28 -12.40 -35.77 -8.55
C ASP A 28 -11.23 -35.48 -9.51
N ASN A 29 -11.46 -34.70 -10.56
CA ASN A 29 -10.46 -34.37 -11.59
C ASN A 29 -9.96 -32.93 -11.51
N LEU A 30 -9.99 -32.34 -10.31
CA LEU A 30 -9.47 -30.99 -10.09
C LEU A 30 -7.98 -31.04 -9.81
N LEU A 31 -7.22 -30.18 -10.49
CA LEU A 31 -5.80 -30.01 -10.22
C LEU A 31 -5.61 -29.20 -8.92
N PRO A 32 -4.49 -29.39 -8.20
CA PRO A 32 -4.17 -28.55 -7.05
C PRO A 32 -4.15 -27.05 -7.44
N GLY A 33 -4.90 -26.24 -6.70
CA GLY A 33 -5.07 -24.80 -6.96
C GLY A 33 -6.28 -24.44 -7.82
N GLU A 34 -7.09 -25.41 -8.23
CA GLU A 34 -8.38 -25.16 -8.88
C GLU A 34 -9.49 -25.00 -7.83
N ILE A 35 -10.34 -23.99 -8.02
CA ILE A 35 -11.41 -23.64 -7.08
C ILE A 35 -12.77 -23.84 -7.76
N VAL A 36 -13.68 -24.57 -7.11
CA VAL A 36 -15.08 -24.70 -7.56
C VAL A 36 -15.85 -23.49 -7.08
N VAL A 37 -16.45 -22.75 -8.02
CA VAL A 37 -17.18 -21.51 -7.72
C VAL A 37 -18.69 -21.72 -7.79
N GLU A 38 -19.16 -22.66 -8.61
CA GLU A 38 -20.59 -22.91 -8.77
C GLU A 38 -20.88 -24.38 -9.06
N THR A 39 -22.04 -24.87 -8.57
CA THR A 39 -22.57 -26.20 -8.91
C THR A 39 -23.86 -26.03 -9.72
N LEU A 40 -23.80 -26.37 -11.00
CA LEU A 40 -24.93 -26.35 -11.93
C LEU A 40 -25.69 -27.67 -11.83
N LYS A 41 -26.84 -27.63 -11.17
CA LYS A 41 -27.81 -28.73 -11.21
C LYS A 41 -28.56 -28.69 -12.54
N SER A 42 -28.83 -29.87 -13.11
CA SER A 42 -29.55 -29.96 -14.38
C SER A 42 -30.92 -29.27 -14.27
N GLY A 43 -31.10 -28.15 -14.97
CA GLY A 43 -32.28 -27.26 -14.88
C GLY A 43 -32.00 -25.87 -14.30
N SER A 44 -30.81 -25.61 -13.74
CA SER A 44 -30.35 -24.26 -13.38
C SER A 44 -29.78 -23.57 -14.61
N LEU A 45 -30.32 -22.39 -14.92
CA LEU A 45 -30.00 -21.58 -16.09
C LEU A 45 -28.50 -21.32 -16.18
N ALA A 46 -27.91 -21.53 -17.36
CA ALA A 46 -26.57 -21.05 -17.65
C ALA A 46 -26.52 -19.54 -17.40
N LEU A 47 -25.44 -19.05 -16.79
CA LEU A 47 -25.16 -17.63 -16.62
C LEU A 47 -25.40 -16.92 -17.96
N ASN A 48 -26.48 -16.15 -18.04
CA ASN A 48 -26.81 -15.34 -19.20
C ASN A 48 -25.83 -14.17 -19.25
N THR A 49 -24.65 -14.42 -19.80
CA THR A 49 -23.79 -13.37 -20.35
C THR A 49 -24.47 -12.85 -21.61
N SER A 50 -25.44 -11.97 -21.41
CA SER A 50 -25.82 -11.01 -22.44
C SER A 50 -24.68 -9.99 -22.47
N VAL A 51 -23.80 -10.07 -23.47
CA VAL A 51 -23.08 -8.88 -23.89
C VAL A 51 -24.14 -8.01 -24.53
N GLU A 52 -24.73 -7.12 -23.74
CA GLU A 52 -25.50 -6.01 -24.28
C GLU A 52 -24.50 -5.22 -25.12
N SER A 53 -24.54 -5.46 -26.43
CA SER A 53 -23.88 -4.61 -27.40
C SER A 53 -24.60 -3.29 -27.23
N GLY A 54 -23.98 -2.40 -26.42
CA GLY A 54 -24.57 -1.14 -25.98
C GLY A 54 -25.29 -0.51 -27.14
N ASP A 55 -26.59 -0.29 -26.94
CA ASP A 55 -27.41 0.37 -27.92
C ASP A 55 -26.71 1.67 -28.31
N THR A 56 -26.64 1.85 -29.61
CA THR A 56 -25.86 2.85 -30.28
C THR A 56 -26.19 4.24 -29.72
N ASN A 57 -25.18 4.88 -29.14
CA ASN A 57 -24.90 6.29 -29.37
C ASN A 57 -26.13 7.21 -29.46
N SER A 58 -26.83 7.38 -28.35
CA SER A 58 -27.63 8.57 -28.12
C SER A 58 -27.40 9.01 -26.67
N ASP A 59 -26.88 10.22 -26.50
CA ASP A 59 -26.86 11.01 -25.25
C ASP A 59 -25.64 10.93 -24.30
N ILE A 60 -24.54 10.26 -24.67
CA ILE A 60 -23.24 10.41 -23.93
C ILE A 60 -22.68 11.85 -23.94
N PRO A 61 -22.85 12.70 -24.98
CA PRO A 61 -22.19 14.01 -25.01
C PRO A 61 -22.67 15.03 -23.96
N LEU A 62 -23.88 14.86 -23.39
CA LEU A 62 -24.44 15.82 -22.42
C LEU A 62 -24.04 15.50 -20.98
N VAL A 63 -24.02 14.21 -20.62
CA VAL A 63 -23.73 13.73 -19.25
C VAL A 63 -22.33 14.10 -18.77
N VAL A 64 -21.32 14.06 -19.66
CA VAL A 64 -19.93 14.34 -19.29
C VAL A 64 -19.69 15.81 -18.99
N GLU A 65 -20.38 16.73 -19.68
CA GLU A 65 -20.16 18.16 -19.47
C GLU A 65 -20.58 18.60 -18.06
N ASP A 66 -21.69 18.04 -17.56
CA ASP A 66 -22.23 18.39 -16.24
C ASP A 66 -21.40 17.74 -15.12
N ILE A 67 -20.92 16.50 -15.31
CA ILE A 67 -19.95 15.88 -14.39
C ILE A 67 -18.66 16.70 -14.31
N VAL A 68 -18.12 17.14 -15.45
CA VAL A 68 -16.88 17.93 -15.47
C VAL A 68 -17.09 19.29 -14.81
N LYS A 69 -18.26 19.92 -14.96
CA LYS A 69 -18.61 21.16 -14.25
C LYS A 69 -18.69 20.94 -12.75
N ALA A 70 -19.36 19.88 -12.28
CA ALA A 70 -19.46 19.56 -10.85
C ALA A 70 -18.07 19.36 -10.23
N VAL A 71 -17.21 18.55 -10.87
CA VAL A 71 -15.82 18.36 -10.43
C VAL A 71 -15.03 19.67 -10.42
N ALA A 72 -15.20 20.52 -11.44
CA ALA A 72 -14.51 21.81 -11.51
C ALA A 72 -15.00 22.82 -10.45
N GLN A 73 -16.23 22.68 -9.98
CA GLN A 73 -16.85 23.52 -8.94
C GLN A 73 -16.67 22.93 -7.53
N GLY A 74 -16.22 21.68 -7.43
CA GLY A 74 -16.08 20.94 -6.16
C GLY A 74 -17.37 20.30 -5.66
N ASP A 75 -18.42 20.29 -6.49
CA ASP A 75 -19.68 19.61 -6.20
C ASP A 75 -19.53 18.10 -6.45
N ASP A 76 -20.23 17.28 -5.66
CA ASP A 76 -20.24 15.83 -5.83
C ASP A 76 -21.03 15.46 -7.11
N PRO A 77 -20.42 14.82 -8.12
CA PRO A 77 -21.11 14.43 -9.34
C PRO A 77 -22.31 13.49 -9.09
N THR A 78 -22.32 12.76 -7.98
CA THR A 78 -23.41 11.85 -7.62
C THR A 78 -24.67 12.58 -7.14
N GLU A 79 -24.57 13.87 -6.78
CA GLU A 79 -25.72 14.69 -6.39
C GLU A 79 -26.43 15.35 -7.59
N LEU A 80 -25.91 15.20 -8.81
CA LEU A 80 -26.53 15.74 -10.03
C LEU A 80 -27.85 15.03 -10.41
N GLY A 81 -28.08 13.82 -9.88
CA GLY A 81 -29.27 13.00 -10.14
C GLY A 81 -28.96 11.49 -10.05
N GLU A 82 -30.02 10.67 -9.99
CA GLU A 82 -29.92 9.19 -9.91
C GLU A 82 -29.17 8.59 -11.11
N GLU A 83 -29.21 9.25 -12.27
CA GLU A 83 -28.49 8.86 -13.47
C GLU A 83 -26.97 9.10 -13.39
N TYR A 84 -26.51 9.89 -12.41
CA TYR A 84 -25.10 10.16 -12.13
C TYR A 84 -24.60 9.43 -10.86
N ALA A 85 -25.52 8.85 -10.08
CA ALA A 85 -25.18 8.07 -8.90
C ALA A 85 -24.41 6.81 -9.29
N THR A 86 -23.55 6.34 -8.38
CA THR A 86 -22.81 5.09 -8.61
C THR A 86 -23.80 3.92 -8.54
N ALA A 87 -23.94 3.11 -9.60
CA ALA A 87 -24.81 1.91 -9.61
C ALA A 87 -24.32 0.77 -8.71
N ALA A 88 -23.54 1.07 -7.66
CA ALA A 88 -22.97 0.09 -6.75
C ALA A 88 -24.09 -0.55 -5.91
N GLY A 89 -24.16 -1.88 -5.93
CA GLY A 89 -25.14 -2.65 -5.13
C GLY A 89 -26.46 -2.95 -5.86
N GLU A 90 -26.67 -2.44 -7.06
CA GLU A 90 -27.82 -2.78 -7.91
C GLU A 90 -27.55 -4.04 -8.76
N GLN A 91 -28.62 -4.66 -9.27
CA GLN A 91 -28.53 -5.89 -10.08
C GLN A 91 -27.72 -5.71 -11.38
N LEU A 92 -27.62 -4.48 -11.91
CA LEU A 92 -26.82 -4.13 -13.08
C LEU A 92 -25.48 -3.44 -12.70
N GLY A 93 -25.22 -3.28 -11.41
CA GLY A 93 -23.97 -2.75 -10.90
C GLY A 93 -22.82 -3.73 -11.06
N SER A 94 -21.60 -3.22 -11.28
CA SER A 94 -20.39 -4.05 -11.28
C SER A 94 -19.94 -4.46 -9.87
N SER A 95 -20.61 -3.95 -8.83
CA SER A 95 -20.31 -4.27 -7.43
C SER A 95 -20.98 -5.58 -7.01
N LEU A 96 -20.30 -6.33 -6.14
CA LEU A 96 -20.81 -7.58 -5.58
C LEU A 96 -22.05 -7.31 -4.71
N THR A 97 -23.24 -7.75 -5.14
CA THR A 97 -24.51 -7.52 -4.40
C THR A 97 -24.76 -8.54 -3.30
N SER A 98 -24.00 -9.65 -3.30
CA SER A 98 -24.05 -10.68 -2.27
C SER A 98 -22.63 -11.11 -1.94
N SER A 99 -22.24 -10.95 -0.68
CA SER A 99 -20.97 -11.45 -0.15
C SER A 99 -21.23 -12.61 0.81
N GLY A 100 -20.40 -13.64 0.75
CA GLY A 100 -20.40 -14.73 1.72
C GLY A 100 -19.44 -14.42 2.87
N THR A 101 -19.85 -14.73 4.10
CA THR A 101 -18.93 -14.68 5.25
C THR A 101 -18.06 -15.94 5.25
N ILE A 102 -16.74 -15.77 5.28
CA ILE A 102 -15.81 -16.87 5.57
C ILE A 102 -15.55 -16.89 7.07
N GLU A 103 -16.06 -17.91 7.75
CA GLU A 103 -15.76 -18.17 9.16
C GLU A 103 -14.34 -18.74 9.29
N ARG A 104 -13.49 -18.11 10.10
CA ARG A 104 -12.15 -18.64 10.44
C ARG A 104 -12.25 -19.62 11.60
N SER A 105 -11.76 -20.85 11.42
CA SER A 105 -11.80 -21.89 12.46
C SER A 105 -10.57 -21.89 13.40
N GLY A 106 -9.90 -20.75 13.58
CA GLY A 106 -8.68 -20.61 14.39
C GLY A 106 -8.85 -19.57 15.51
N ALA A 107 -8.05 -19.67 16.57
CA ALA A 107 -8.04 -18.65 17.62
C ALA A 107 -7.48 -17.33 17.08
N GLU A 108 -8.27 -16.26 17.12
CA GLU A 108 -7.88 -14.94 16.63
C GLU A 108 -7.39 -14.04 17.77
N LEU A 109 -6.25 -13.37 17.56
CA LEU A 109 -5.86 -12.20 18.35
C LEU A 109 -6.45 -10.98 17.65
N LEU A 110 -7.49 -10.39 18.23
CA LEU A 110 -8.05 -9.14 17.72
C LEU A 110 -7.04 -8.01 18.00
N ALA A 111 -6.39 -7.50 16.95
CA ALA A 111 -5.68 -6.24 17.06
C ALA A 111 -6.70 -5.12 17.26
N SER A 112 -6.75 -4.52 18.44
CA SER A 112 -7.57 -3.35 18.71
C SER A 112 -6.86 -2.10 18.21
N THR A 113 -7.34 -1.51 17.12
CA THR A 113 -6.94 -0.16 16.69
C THR A 113 -7.87 0.86 17.33
N PHE A 114 -7.32 1.82 18.08
CA PHE A 114 -8.06 2.92 18.70
C PHE A 114 -8.32 4.01 17.65
N PHE A 115 -9.58 4.23 17.30
CA PHE A 115 -10.00 5.35 16.45
C PHE A 115 -10.72 6.39 17.33
N GLU A 116 -10.13 7.59 17.43
CA GLU A 116 -10.73 8.74 18.11
C GLU A 116 -11.15 9.76 17.04
N THR A 117 -12.46 9.96 16.86
CA THR A 117 -12.99 11.03 16.00
C THR A 117 -13.50 12.14 16.90
N ALA A 118 -12.63 13.07 17.29
CA ALA A 118 -13.07 14.29 17.98
C ALA A 118 -13.91 15.11 17.00
N GLY A 119 -15.21 15.27 17.27
CA GLY A 119 -16.07 16.15 16.50
C GLY A 119 -15.62 17.60 16.66
N LEU A 120 -15.47 18.33 15.55
CA LEU A 120 -15.34 19.79 15.61
C LEU A 120 -16.64 20.36 16.19
N ASP A 121 -16.57 20.99 17.36
CA ASP A 121 -17.69 21.81 17.81
C ASP A 121 -17.89 22.99 16.86
N SER A 122 -19.16 23.38 16.73
CA SER A 122 -19.63 24.31 15.73
C SER A 122 -19.64 25.74 16.25
N GLU A 123 -18.51 26.30 16.70
CA GLU A 123 -18.45 27.72 17.10
C GLU A 123 -17.21 28.48 16.60
N GLN A 124 -16.88 28.35 15.31
CA GLN A 124 -16.09 29.38 14.59
C GLN A 124 -16.76 29.78 13.28
N SER A 125 -17.95 30.39 13.41
CA SER A 125 -18.40 31.38 12.44
C SER A 125 -17.63 32.68 12.68
N ASP A 126 -16.42 32.80 12.12
CA ASP A 126 -15.95 34.10 11.66
C ASP A 126 -15.03 33.90 10.45
N THR A 127 -15.63 34.12 9.27
CA THR A 127 -14.93 34.25 8.00
C THR A 127 -13.98 35.43 8.05
N LYS A 128 -12.70 35.24 8.40
CA LYS A 128 -11.61 36.13 7.93
C LYS A 128 -10.15 35.75 8.13
N ASP A 129 -9.79 34.53 8.50
CA ASP A 129 -8.38 34.12 8.45
C ASP A 129 -8.28 32.87 7.58
N LEU A 130 -7.55 32.99 6.46
CA LEU A 130 -6.96 31.82 5.84
C LEU A 130 -6.30 31.01 6.96
N PRO A 131 -6.44 29.67 7.03
CA PRO A 131 -5.69 28.93 8.00
C PRO A 131 -4.21 29.09 7.62
N GLU A 132 -3.55 30.05 8.26
CA GLU A 132 -2.13 29.98 8.48
C GLU A 132 -1.95 28.64 9.16
N VAL A 133 -1.46 27.68 8.37
CA VAL A 133 -1.14 26.35 8.85
C VAL A 133 0.01 26.56 9.82
N HIS A 134 -0.31 26.89 11.07
CA HIS A 134 0.53 26.58 12.20
C HIS A 134 0.52 25.06 12.26
N ARG A 135 1.39 24.47 11.43
CA ARG A 135 1.83 23.10 11.60
C ARG A 135 2.29 23.05 13.04
N SER A 136 1.48 22.42 13.89
CA SER A 136 1.95 21.97 15.19
C SER A 136 3.18 21.15 14.90
N SER A 137 4.33 21.77 15.12
CA SER A 137 5.67 21.27 14.84
C SER A 137 6.08 20.31 15.94
N ASP A 138 5.20 19.36 16.26
CA ASP A 138 5.43 18.28 17.20
C ASP A 138 5.16 16.94 16.50
N ILE A 139 5.53 16.86 15.23
CA ILE A 139 6.05 15.63 14.68
C ILE A 139 7.55 15.67 14.98
N ASP A 140 7.93 15.30 16.21
CA ASP A 140 9.26 14.72 16.43
C ASP A 140 9.20 13.28 15.87
N SER A 141 9.10 13.22 14.54
CA SER A 141 9.24 11.99 13.79
C SER A 141 10.73 11.78 13.62
N SER A 142 11.18 10.68 14.22
CA SER A 142 12.39 9.93 13.88
C SER A 142 13.69 10.70 14.05
N ASN A 143 14.36 10.45 15.19
CA ASN A 143 15.82 10.45 15.26
C ASN A 143 16.33 9.75 14.00
N SER A 144 16.87 10.53 13.08
CA SER A 144 17.37 10.08 11.81
C SER A 144 18.79 9.56 12.01
N THR A 145 19.20 8.57 11.21
CA THR A 145 20.56 8.03 11.36
C THR A 145 21.57 8.98 10.72
N ALA A 146 22.59 9.40 11.48
CA ALA A 146 23.75 10.10 10.97
C ALA A 146 24.45 9.33 9.84
N LEU A 147 24.81 10.02 8.77
CA LEU A 147 25.61 9.49 7.67
C LEU A 147 27.03 10.08 7.73
N ILE A 148 28.05 9.22 7.85
CA ILE A 148 29.46 9.60 7.78
C ILE A 148 30.03 9.17 6.42
N TYR A 149 30.75 10.08 5.75
CA TYR A 149 31.38 9.86 4.45
C TYR A 149 32.64 10.71 4.32
N GLY A 150 33.48 10.44 3.32
CA GLY A 150 34.71 11.20 3.08
C GLY A 150 35.89 10.26 2.80
N ASP A 151 37.08 10.70 3.17
CA ASP A 151 38.30 9.90 3.09
C ASP A 151 38.40 9.04 4.36
N ASP A 152 37.77 7.88 4.34
CA ASP A 152 37.59 6.97 5.48
C ASP A 152 38.61 5.82 5.52
N ALA A 153 39.59 5.84 4.64
CA ALA A 153 40.59 4.78 4.50
C ALA A 153 42.01 5.33 4.53
N GLY A 154 42.90 4.60 5.19
CA GLY A 154 44.33 4.88 5.20
C GLY A 154 45.12 3.60 5.35
N ALA A 155 46.39 3.65 4.97
CA ALA A 155 47.30 2.53 5.12
C ALA A 155 48.59 2.99 5.79
N VAL A 156 49.03 2.19 6.74
CA VAL A 156 50.28 2.38 7.46
C VAL A 156 51.12 1.12 7.35
N GLN A 157 52.43 1.29 7.38
CA GLN A 157 53.40 0.22 7.32
C GLN A 157 54.57 0.56 8.23
N GLU A 158 54.89 -0.35 9.15
CA GLU A 158 56.07 -0.22 10.02
C GLU A 158 57.32 0.08 9.19
N ASP A 159 58.18 0.94 9.74
CA ASP A 159 59.44 1.38 9.14
C ASP A 159 59.33 2.08 7.75
N VAL A 160 58.12 2.32 7.24
CA VAL A 160 57.90 2.89 5.89
C VAL A 160 56.94 4.08 5.93
N THR A 161 55.73 3.89 6.42
CA THR A 161 54.68 4.92 6.50
C THR A 161 54.01 4.78 7.83
N LEU A 162 54.48 5.56 8.80
CA LEU A 162 54.05 5.47 10.19
C LEU A 162 52.77 6.23 10.48
N THR A 163 52.35 7.12 9.58
CA THR A 163 51.15 7.94 9.76
C THR A 163 50.28 7.93 8.51
N THR A 164 48.97 7.95 8.72
CA THR A 164 47.96 8.16 7.69
C THR A 164 46.83 9.01 8.24
N GLY A 165 46.00 9.58 7.37
CA GLY A 165 44.92 10.47 7.78
C GLY A 165 44.05 10.87 6.62
N GLY A 166 42.91 11.46 6.95
CA GLY A 166 41.90 11.88 5.99
C GLY A 166 40.92 12.87 6.63
N ASN A 167 39.86 13.20 5.90
CA ASN A 167 38.78 14.05 6.39
C ASN A 167 37.44 13.34 6.20
N LEU A 168 36.68 13.27 7.29
CA LEU A 168 35.31 12.77 7.33
C LEU A 168 34.33 13.93 7.43
N THR A 169 33.16 13.73 6.85
CA THR A 169 32.01 14.62 6.94
C THR A 169 30.83 13.85 7.51
N VAL A 170 30.07 14.48 8.40
CA VAL A 170 28.84 13.94 8.94
C VAL A 170 27.65 14.74 8.43
N ALA A 171 26.61 14.05 8.01
CA ALA A 171 25.32 14.63 7.68
C ALA A 171 24.26 14.01 8.59
N ASP A 172 23.56 14.86 9.33
CA ASP A 172 22.45 14.47 10.18
C ASP A 172 21.25 15.40 9.92
N PRO A 173 20.06 14.87 9.62
CA PRO A 173 18.83 15.67 9.53
C PRO A 173 18.44 16.36 10.85
N ASP A 174 18.88 15.85 12.00
CA ASP A 174 18.57 16.37 13.31
C ASP A 174 19.48 17.57 13.66
N ALA A 175 18.84 18.68 13.99
CA ALA A 175 19.52 19.97 14.10
C ALA A 175 20.54 19.99 15.23
N GLY A 176 21.82 20.12 14.87
CA GLY A 176 22.93 20.18 15.83
C GLY A 176 23.59 18.84 16.13
N GLU A 177 23.13 17.75 15.51
CA GLU A 177 23.70 16.40 15.70
C GLU A 177 24.78 16.05 14.67
N ALA A 178 24.88 16.81 13.58
CA ALA A 178 25.92 16.68 12.56
C ALA A 178 27.29 17.22 13.03
N VAL A 179 27.84 16.64 14.10
CA VAL A 179 29.13 17.02 14.69
C VAL A 179 29.98 15.81 15.05
N PHE A 180 31.31 15.91 14.91
CA PHE A 180 32.23 14.94 15.50
C PHE A 180 32.54 15.31 16.94
N GLN A 181 32.53 14.32 17.83
CA GLN A 181 33.11 14.46 19.15
C GLN A 181 34.62 14.25 19.04
N PRO A 182 35.47 15.25 19.34
CA PRO A 182 36.92 15.09 19.21
C PRO A 182 37.43 13.95 20.08
N GLN A 183 38.31 13.13 19.49
CA GLN A 183 39.04 12.09 20.20
C GLN A 183 40.53 12.27 19.94
N THR A 184 41.35 12.02 20.95
CA THR A 184 42.79 12.23 20.87
C THR A 184 43.50 11.04 21.47
N ASP A 185 44.49 10.53 20.74
CA ASP A 185 45.38 9.44 21.12
C ASP A 185 44.66 8.18 21.61
N VAL A 186 43.53 7.84 20.97
CA VAL A 186 42.76 6.63 21.24
C VAL A 186 43.61 5.44 20.84
N GLN A 187 44.04 4.66 21.83
CA GLN A 187 44.90 3.51 21.63
C GLN A 187 44.17 2.39 20.88
N ASP A 188 44.70 1.98 19.73
CA ASP A 188 44.26 0.79 19.01
C ASP A 188 45.08 -0.42 19.47
N GLY A 189 44.82 -0.82 20.72
CA GLY A 189 45.56 -1.89 21.39
C GLY A 189 47.04 -1.55 21.56
N ASN A 190 47.91 -2.25 20.81
CA ASN A 190 49.37 -2.09 20.84
C ASN A 190 49.95 -1.70 19.47
N TRP A 191 49.10 -1.27 18.54
CA TRP A 191 49.46 -1.07 17.13
C TRP A 191 49.52 0.39 16.71
N GLY A 192 49.03 1.30 17.54
CA GLY A 192 49.02 2.72 17.19
C GLY A 192 47.99 3.55 17.96
N THR A 193 47.85 4.80 17.55
CA THR A 193 46.91 5.78 18.09
C THR A 193 46.04 6.40 17.01
N PHE A 194 44.76 6.60 17.33
CA PHE A 194 43.78 7.28 16.49
C PHE A 194 43.36 8.61 17.12
N SER A 195 43.29 9.67 16.32
CA SER A 195 42.76 10.97 16.71
C SER A 195 41.81 11.50 15.63
N ILE A 196 40.76 12.24 16.03
CA ILE A 196 39.85 12.97 15.14
C ILE A 196 39.43 14.29 15.80
N ASP A 197 39.38 15.37 15.03
CA ASP A 197 38.90 16.68 15.50
C ASP A 197 37.40 16.92 15.19
N ALA A 198 36.87 18.06 15.63
CA ALA A 198 35.46 18.43 15.41
C ALA A 198 35.14 18.71 13.93
N ASP A 199 36.16 19.03 13.14
CA ASP A 199 36.07 19.28 11.70
C ASP A 199 36.19 17.97 10.88
N GLY A 200 36.33 16.82 11.56
CA GLY A 200 36.41 15.49 10.97
C GLY A 200 37.78 15.12 10.42
N ASN A 201 38.84 15.90 10.68
CA ASN A 201 40.19 15.52 10.31
C ASN A 201 40.68 14.42 11.26
N TRP A 202 40.98 13.25 10.71
CA TRP A 202 41.46 12.13 11.49
C TRP A 202 42.88 11.75 11.09
N THR A 203 43.61 11.19 12.06
CA THR A 203 44.98 10.70 11.90
C THR A 203 45.15 9.39 12.64
N TYR A 204 45.89 8.46 12.04
CA TYR A 204 46.35 7.23 12.68
C TYR A 204 47.88 7.16 12.62
N GLU A 205 48.51 6.84 13.75
CA GLU A 205 49.97 6.70 13.90
C GLU A 205 50.29 5.31 14.48
N LEU A 206 51.24 4.58 13.86
CA LEU A 206 51.75 3.26 14.31
C LEU A 206 52.61 3.36 15.58
#